data_AF-A0A0C3CVP3-F1
#
_entry.id   AF-A0A0C3CVP3-F1
#
_cell.length_a   1.000
_cell.length_b   1.000
_cell.length_c   1.000
_cell.angle_alpha   90.00
_cell.angle_beta   90.00
_cell.angle_gamma   90.00
#
_symmetry.space_group_name_H-M   'P 1'
#
loop_
_entity.id
_entity.type
_entity.pdbx_description
1 polymer ?
#
loop_
_entity_poly.entity_id
_entity_poly.type
_entity_poly.pdbx_seq_one_letter_code
_entity_poly.pdbx_strand_id
1 'polypeptide(L)'
;MSDVLLPMYLVVTPLKGARAHWSLFVPNVDSAEKPPMEAVGKCLHALGQPMTGYNFAIEDNLDYAMTKRNSFYIIGYISSSQLVHPISNNGQKVIRWDTFNPNDTLEKAAYAIPIPRALPVQYVSGLPSAVREKLAKTYDDPSTRRCHEWTFELVTRLVQSHLLRGNPLATLKQVTDAETEELANMYNWPIQYLTQKWPGLPVEV
;
A
#
# COMPACT_ATOMS: atom_id res chain seq x y z
N MET A 1 -12.64 24.47 11.46
CA MET A 1 -11.87 24.55 10.20
C MET A 1 -12.80 24.19 9.07
N SER A 2 -12.73 24.88 7.93
CA SER A 2 -13.45 24.47 6.73
C SER A 2 -12.96 23.09 6.28
N ASP A 3 -13.87 22.25 5.80
CA ASP A 3 -13.51 20.98 5.19
C ASP A 3 -12.69 21.23 3.91
N VAL A 4 -11.57 20.54 3.75
CA VAL A 4 -10.66 20.68 2.61
C VAL A 4 -10.44 19.30 2.01
N LEU A 5 -10.40 19.20 0.68
CA LEU A 5 -10.06 17.96 -0.01
C LEU A 5 -8.54 17.81 -0.07
N LEU A 6 -8.03 16.74 0.54
CA LEU A 6 -6.62 16.39 0.55
C LEU A 6 -6.33 15.31 -0.50
N PRO A 7 -5.23 15.42 -1.25
CA PRO A 7 -4.84 14.37 -2.18
C PRO A 7 -4.44 13.11 -1.42
N MET A 8 -4.91 11.95 -1.87
CA MET A 8 -4.44 10.64 -1.44
C MET A 8 -3.53 10.07 -2.52
N TYR A 9 -2.36 9.61 -2.10
CA TYR A 9 -1.34 9.05 -2.97
C TYR A 9 -1.22 7.54 -2.73
N LEU A 10 -1.14 6.77 -3.82
CA LEU A 10 -0.46 5.49 -3.79
C LEU A 10 1.04 5.76 -3.83
N VAL A 11 1.76 5.23 -2.84
CA VAL A 11 3.22 5.28 -2.78
C VAL A 11 3.75 3.89 -3.14
N VAL A 12 4.56 3.84 -4.19
CA VAL A 12 5.21 2.63 -4.68
C VAL A 12 6.69 2.69 -4.32
N THR A 13 7.12 1.79 -3.44
CA THR A 13 8.52 1.68 -2.99
C THR A 13 9.18 0.47 -3.66
N PRO A 14 10.12 0.66 -4.61
CA PRO A 14 10.73 -0.44 -5.32
C PRO A 14 11.55 -1.32 -4.37
N LEU A 15 11.37 -2.64 -4.48
CA LEU A 15 12.13 -3.64 -3.73
C LEU A 15 13.05 -4.42 -4.68
N LYS A 16 14.32 -4.58 -4.30
CA LYS A 16 15.29 -5.26 -5.15
C LYS A 16 14.93 -6.74 -5.27
N GLY A 17 14.55 -7.16 -6.48
CA GLY A 17 14.26 -8.55 -6.82
C GLY A 17 12.97 -9.07 -6.20
N ALA A 18 12.02 -8.20 -5.88
CA ALA A 18 10.66 -8.54 -5.43
C ALA A 18 9.67 -7.50 -6.00
N ARG A 19 8.37 -7.79 -5.91
CA ARG A 19 7.32 -6.78 -6.18
C ARG A 19 7.54 -5.56 -5.28
N ALA A 20 7.19 -4.37 -5.76
CA ALA A 20 7.32 -3.16 -4.94
C ALA A 20 6.43 -3.24 -3.68
N HIS A 21 6.71 -2.40 -2.71
CA HIS A 21 5.81 -2.22 -1.57
C HIS A 21 4.82 -1.10 -1.87
N TRP A 22 3.54 -1.37 -1.62
CA TRP A 22 2.47 -0.39 -1.77
C TRP A 22 2.03 0.15 -0.42
N SER A 23 1.82 1.46 -0.36
CA SER A 23 1.26 2.16 0.80
C SER A 23 0.38 3.32 0.37
N LEU A 24 -0.52 3.77 1.23
CA LEU A 24 -1.35 4.94 1.00
C LEU A 24 -0.86 6.10 1.85
N PHE A 25 -0.63 7.25 1.24
CA PHE A 25 -0.19 8.46 1.92
C PHE A 25 -1.20 9.59 1.74
N VAL A 26 -1.48 10.29 2.84
CA VAL A 26 -2.30 11.51 2.84
C VAL A 26 -1.51 12.60 3.58
N PRO A 27 -1.22 13.74 2.95
CA PRO A 27 -0.52 14.83 3.60
C PRO A 27 -1.38 15.45 4.71
N ASN A 28 -0.74 16.03 5.71
CA ASN A 28 -1.41 16.90 6.67
C ASN A 28 -1.93 18.15 5.95
N VAL A 29 -2.99 18.79 6.47
CA VAL A 29 -3.59 20.00 5.87
C VAL A 29 -2.52 21.06 5.56
N ASP A 30 -1.62 21.33 6.51
CA ASP A 30 -0.56 22.36 6.37
C ASP A 30 0.57 21.95 5.39
N SER A 31 0.52 20.73 4.86
CA SER A 31 1.47 20.21 3.86
C SER A 31 0.79 19.77 2.57
N ALA A 32 -0.52 20.00 2.42
CA ALA A 32 -1.30 19.51 1.29
C ALA A 32 -0.93 20.16 -0.06
N GLU A 33 -0.42 21.39 -0.02
CA GLU A 33 0.05 22.12 -1.21
C GLU A 33 1.50 21.77 -1.60
N LYS A 34 2.23 21.06 -0.73
CA LYS A 34 3.62 20.68 -1.00
C LYS A 34 3.68 19.45 -1.91
N PRO A 35 4.76 19.29 -2.69
CA PRO A 35 5.03 18.02 -3.35
C PRO A 35 5.03 16.87 -2.34
N PRO A 36 4.58 15.65 -2.70
CA PRO A 36 4.47 14.55 -1.74
C PRO A 36 5.81 14.13 -1.14
N MET A 37 6.93 14.42 -1.79
CA MET A 37 8.29 14.19 -1.26
C MET A 37 8.74 15.21 -0.21
N GLU A 38 8.01 16.31 -0.06
CA GLU A 38 8.28 17.39 0.92
C GLU A 38 7.13 17.54 1.93
N ALA A 39 6.08 16.72 1.78
CA ALA A 39 4.90 16.76 2.61
C ALA A 39 5.08 15.85 3.82
N VAL A 40 4.60 16.34 4.97
CA VAL A 40 4.43 15.52 6.18
C VAL A 40 2.99 15.05 6.23
N GLY A 41 2.78 13.77 6.55
CA GLY A 41 1.43 13.21 6.55
C GLY A 41 1.29 11.89 7.26
N LYS A 42 0.21 11.18 6.92
CA LYS A 42 -0.13 9.86 7.41
C LYS A 42 0.07 8.83 6.31
N CYS A 43 0.74 7.73 6.65
CA CYS A 43 0.90 6.59 5.77
C CYS A 43 0.23 5.35 6.37
N LEU A 44 -0.51 4.59 5.55
CA LEU A 44 -1.14 3.32 5.92
C LEU A 44 -0.61 2.22 5.02
N HIS A 45 -0.20 1.10 5.60
CA HIS A 45 0.28 -0.05 4.83
C HIS A 45 0.24 -1.38 5.59
N ALA A 46 0.19 -2.47 4.83
CA ALA A 46 0.47 -3.81 5.32
C ALA A 46 1.97 -4.11 5.12
N LEU A 47 2.76 -4.10 6.19
CA LEU A 47 4.21 -4.33 6.14
C LEU A 47 4.54 -5.79 6.44
N GLY A 48 5.35 -6.41 5.59
CA GLY A 48 5.81 -7.78 5.82
C GLY A 48 6.17 -8.49 4.54
N GLN A 49 6.25 -9.81 4.61
CA GLN A 49 6.59 -10.68 3.50
C GLN A 49 5.86 -12.02 3.64
N PRO A 50 5.63 -12.74 2.53
CA PRO A 50 4.81 -13.96 2.55
C PRO A 50 5.29 -14.99 3.58
N MET A 51 6.60 -15.08 3.81
CA MET A 51 7.18 -16.08 4.71
C MET A 51 6.97 -15.82 6.21
N THR A 52 6.93 -14.55 6.61
CA THR A 52 6.86 -14.16 8.03
C THR A 52 5.52 -13.56 8.39
N GLY A 53 4.64 -13.36 7.41
CA GLY A 53 3.38 -12.65 7.58
C GLY A 53 3.55 -11.14 7.46
N TYR A 54 2.45 -10.46 7.72
CA TYR A 54 2.31 -9.02 7.59
C TYR A 54 1.72 -8.45 8.87
N ASN A 55 2.07 -7.21 9.19
CA ASN A 55 1.45 -6.40 10.22
C ASN A 55 0.80 -5.18 9.58
N PHE A 56 -0.26 -4.67 10.19
CA PHE A 56 -0.81 -3.37 9.79
C PHE A 56 0.00 -2.28 10.50
N ALA A 57 0.45 -1.28 9.75
CA ALA A 57 1.13 -0.13 10.31
C ALA A 57 0.51 1.17 9.81
N ILE A 58 0.40 2.11 10.75
CA ILE A 58 0.11 3.51 10.48
C ILE A 58 1.32 4.32 10.90
N GLU A 59 1.89 5.07 9.96
CA GLU A 59 2.96 6.02 10.23
C GLU A 59 2.41 7.43 10.21
N ASP A 60 2.31 8.02 11.39
CA ASP A 60 1.88 9.40 11.63
C ASP A 60 3.08 10.34 11.55
N ASN A 61 2.89 11.54 10.98
CA ASN A 61 3.97 12.52 10.71
C ASN A 61 5.12 11.93 9.89
N LEU A 62 4.80 11.09 8.92
CA LEU A 62 5.80 10.58 7.98
C LEU A 62 6.23 11.71 7.05
N ASP A 63 7.55 11.88 6.94
CA ASP A 63 8.21 12.75 5.97
C ASP A 63 9.00 11.89 4.96
N TYR A 64 8.64 12.01 3.68
CA TYR A 64 9.30 11.29 2.59
C TYR A 64 10.53 12.01 2.01
N ALA A 65 10.93 13.17 2.54
CA ALA A 65 12.12 13.90 2.09
C ALA A 65 13.40 13.04 2.12
N MET A 66 13.43 12.04 3.01
CA MET A 66 14.56 11.12 3.17
C MET A 66 14.54 9.93 2.21
N THR A 67 13.45 9.66 1.48
CA THR A 67 13.28 8.45 0.67
C THR A 67 13.14 8.77 -0.82
N LYS A 68 14.26 8.92 -1.51
CA LYS A 68 14.30 9.33 -2.92
C LYS A 68 13.86 8.27 -3.95
N ARG A 69 13.46 7.08 -3.52
CA ARG A 69 13.14 5.95 -4.42
C ARG A 69 11.64 5.73 -4.62
N ASN A 70 10.81 6.48 -3.92
CA ASN A 70 9.36 6.27 -3.97
C ASN A 70 8.75 6.99 -5.16
N SER A 71 7.84 6.30 -5.85
CA SER A 71 6.95 6.90 -6.83
C SER A 71 5.61 7.22 -6.18
N PHE A 72 5.02 8.37 -6.52
CA PHE A 72 3.76 8.84 -5.95
C PHE A 72 2.72 9.01 -7.05
N TYR A 73 1.58 8.37 -6.89
CA TYR A 73 0.46 8.45 -7.83
C TYR A 73 -0.76 8.98 -7.10
N ILE A 74 -1.30 10.12 -7.55
CA ILE A 74 -2.58 10.60 -7.01
C ILE A 74 -3.66 9.59 -7.40
N ILE A 75 -4.27 8.96 -6.42
CA ILE A 75 -5.39 8.04 -6.64
C ILE A 75 -6.73 8.74 -6.42
N GLY A 76 -6.77 9.81 -5.64
CA GLY A 76 -8.01 10.55 -5.43
C GLY A 76 -7.88 11.61 -4.36
N TYR A 77 -9.02 12.05 -3.85
CA TYR A 77 -9.13 13.08 -2.84
C TYR A 77 -10.04 12.61 -1.70
N ILE A 78 -9.60 12.88 -0.47
CA ILE A 78 -10.32 12.57 0.77
C ILE A 78 -10.60 13.88 1.52
N SER A 79 -11.75 13.96 2.18
CA SER A 79 -12.11 15.12 3.01
C SER A 79 -11.27 15.15 4.29
N SER A 80 -10.73 16.32 4.65
CA SER A 80 -9.97 16.50 5.88
C SER A 80 -10.81 16.24 7.14
N SER A 81 -12.14 16.38 7.05
CA SER A 81 -13.06 16.01 8.13
C SER A 81 -13.05 14.50 8.46
N GLN A 82 -12.55 13.66 7.56
CA GLN A 82 -12.47 12.20 7.74
C GLN A 82 -11.15 11.75 8.38
N LEU A 83 -10.26 12.70 8.70
CA LEU A 83 -8.90 12.43 9.15
C LEU A 83 -8.65 13.07 10.51
N VAL A 84 -8.02 12.31 11.40
CA VAL A 84 -7.41 12.86 12.61
C VAL A 84 -5.92 13.01 12.29
N HIS A 85 -5.49 14.25 12.07
CA HIS A 85 -4.07 14.53 11.88
C HIS A 85 -3.34 14.39 13.22
N PRO A 86 -2.20 13.70 13.25
CA PRO A 86 -1.45 13.47 14.48
C PRO A 86 -0.98 14.79 15.09
N ILE A 87 -1.52 15.10 16.26
CA ILE A 87 -1.08 16.19 17.14
C ILE A 87 0.18 15.73 17.88
N SER A 88 1.25 15.34 17.18
CA SER A 88 2.50 15.10 17.92
C SER A 88 3.08 16.46 18.29
N ASN A 89 3.30 16.69 19.58
CA ASN A 89 3.72 18.00 20.12
C ASN A 89 5.05 18.53 19.53
N ASN A 90 5.81 17.69 18.82
CA ASN A 90 7.13 18.04 18.27
C ASN A 90 7.32 17.65 16.79
N GLY A 91 6.26 17.27 16.06
CA GLY A 91 6.37 16.86 14.64
C GLY A 91 7.15 15.56 14.39
N GLN A 92 7.34 14.71 15.41
CA GLN A 92 8.08 13.45 15.27
C GLN A 92 7.23 12.37 14.60
N LYS A 93 7.87 11.57 13.74
CA LYS A 93 7.30 10.35 13.15
C LYS A 93 6.90 9.37 14.26
N VAL A 94 5.67 8.90 14.24
CA VAL A 94 5.17 7.85 15.15
C VAL A 94 4.67 6.67 14.32
N ILE A 95 5.15 5.46 14.63
CA ILE A 95 4.66 4.24 13.99
C ILE A 95 3.75 3.51 14.98
N ARG A 96 2.53 3.20 14.55
CA ARG A 96 1.56 2.42 15.31
C ARG A 96 1.30 1.09 14.62
N TRP A 97 1.64 0.00 15.31
CA TRP A 97 1.45 -1.38 14.82
C TRP A 97 0.12 -1.96 15.28
N ASP A 98 -0.51 -2.75 14.41
CA ASP A 98 -1.70 -3.59 14.67
C ASP A 98 -2.78 -2.86 15.47
N THR A 99 -3.07 -1.63 15.07
CA THR A 99 -3.66 -0.63 15.95
C THR A 99 -5.10 -0.98 16.31
N PHE A 100 -5.30 -1.51 17.52
CA PHE A 100 -6.61 -1.84 18.09
C PHE A 100 -7.54 -0.63 18.31
N ASN A 101 -7.02 0.60 18.15
CA ASN A 101 -7.73 1.85 18.31
C ASN A 101 -7.51 2.76 17.08
N PRO A 102 -8.22 2.54 15.96
CA PRO A 102 -8.17 3.43 14.80
C PRO A 102 -8.83 4.78 15.14
N ASN A 103 -8.11 5.88 14.89
CA ASN A 103 -8.48 7.21 15.36
C ASN A 103 -9.51 7.91 14.47
N ASP A 104 -9.51 7.61 13.18
CA ASP A 104 -10.35 8.29 12.19
C ASP A 104 -11.04 7.33 11.21
N THR A 105 -11.83 7.87 10.30
CA THR A 105 -12.62 7.05 9.36
C THR A 105 -11.72 6.26 8.40
N LEU A 106 -10.61 6.85 7.94
CA LEU A 106 -9.65 6.18 7.06
C LEU A 106 -8.97 5.01 7.77
N GLU A 107 -8.50 5.21 9.00
CA GLU A 107 -7.89 4.18 9.82
C GLU A 107 -8.87 3.05 10.13
N LYS A 108 -10.13 3.37 10.42
CA LYS A 108 -11.19 2.38 10.67
C LYS A 108 -11.44 1.53 9.43
N ALA A 109 -11.52 2.16 8.25
CA ALA A 109 -11.68 1.45 6.99
C ALA A 109 -10.50 0.51 6.70
N ALA A 110 -9.27 0.97 6.96
CA ALA A 110 -8.05 0.18 6.81
C ALA A 110 -7.98 -1.01 7.79
N TYR A 111 -8.27 -0.76 9.07
CA TYR A 111 -8.25 -1.78 10.12
C TYR A 111 -9.30 -2.88 9.89
N ALA A 112 -10.43 -2.54 9.28
CA ALA A 112 -11.50 -3.50 8.96
C ALA A 112 -11.14 -4.50 7.85
N ILE A 113 -9.96 -4.37 7.22
CA ILE A 113 -9.48 -5.30 6.20
C ILE A 113 -8.50 -6.27 6.83
N PRO A 114 -8.76 -7.59 6.76
CA PRO A 114 -7.82 -8.58 7.26
C PRO A 114 -6.46 -8.41 6.59
N ILE A 115 -5.42 -8.25 7.40
CA ILE A 115 -4.03 -8.24 6.92
C ILE A 115 -3.68 -9.55 6.20
N PRO A 116 -2.78 -9.52 5.22
CA PRO A 116 -2.34 -10.74 4.57
C PRO A 116 -1.63 -11.68 5.56
N ARG A 117 -1.87 -12.99 5.41
CA ARG A 117 -1.30 -14.00 6.31
C ARG A 117 0.04 -14.52 5.78
N ALA A 118 0.85 -15.04 6.70
CA ALA A 118 2.02 -15.83 6.33
C ALA A 118 1.61 -17.07 5.53
N LEU A 119 2.46 -17.50 4.60
CA LEU A 119 2.32 -18.78 3.92
C LEU A 119 2.30 -19.90 4.96
N PRO A 120 1.43 -20.91 4.79
CA PRO A 120 1.44 -22.07 5.67
C PRO A 120 2.82 -22.73 5.72
N VAL A 121 3.29 -23.06 6.93
CA VAL A 121 4.64 -23.59 7.18
C VAL A 121 4.96 -24.81 6.31
N GLN A 122 3.95 -25.62 5.95
CA GLN A 122 4.11 -26.78 5.08
C GLN A 122 4.69 -26.47 3.68
N TYR A 123 4.52 -25.25 3.17
CA TYR A 123 5.07 -24.86 1.86
C TYR A 123 6.57 -24.53 1.92
N VAL A 124 7.11 -24.35 3.13
CA VAL A 124 8.43 -23.76 3.35
C VAL A 124 9.32 -24.62 4.24
N SER A 125 8.75 -25.58 4.95
CA SER A 125 9.48 -26.57 5.75
C SER A 125 10.26 -27.54 4.86
N GLY A 126 11.55 -27.74 5.15
CA GLY A 126 12.42 -28.66 4.40
C GLY A 126 13.08 -28.08 3.16
N LEU A 127 12.74 -26.85 2.75
CA LEU A 127 13.40 -26.19 1.63
C LEU A 127 14.75 -25.58 2.05
N PRO A 128 15.79 -25.69 1.20
CA PRO A 128 17.05 -24.98 1.42
C PRO A 128 16.84 -23.46 1.56
N SER A 129 17.67 -22.79 2.37
CA SER A 129 17.54 -21.35 2.63
C SER A 129 17.53 -20.49 1.35
N ALA A 130 18.36 -20.84 0.36
CA ALA A 130 18.38 -20.13 -0.94
C ALA A 130 17.06 -20.27 -1.72
N VAL A 131 16.40 -21.42 -1.62
CA VAL A 131 15.09 -21.66 -2.25
C VAL A 131 14.01 -20.88 -1.51
N ARG A 132 14.04 -20.86 -0.18
CA ARG A 132 13.12 -20.05 0.64
C ARG A 132 13.26 -18.56 0.37
N GLU A 133 14.48 -18.06 0.20
CA GLU A 133 14.72 -16.65 -0.13
C GLU A 133 14.21 -16.30 -1.53
N LYS A 134 14.44 -17.18 -2.51
CA LYS A 134 13.89 -17.00 -3.87
C LYS A 134 12.37 -17.01 -3.84
N LEU A 135 11.76 -17.95 -3.12
CA LEU A 135 10.30 -18.00 -2.94
C LEU A 135 9.79 -16.76 -2.20
N ALA A 136 10.40 -16.31 -1.11
CA ALA A 136 9.98 -15.09 -0.42
C ALA A 136 9.88 -13.87 -1.37
N LYS A 137 10.78 -13.82 -2.35
CA LYS A 137 10.89 -12.76 -3.35
C LYS A 137 9.95 -12.95 -4.55
N THR A 138 9.81 -14.17 -5.05
CA THR A 138 9.13 -14.47 -6.32
C THR A 138 7.85 -15.30 -6.18
N TYR A 139 7.49 -15.75 -4.98
CA TYR A 139 6.33 -16.62 -4.74
C TYR A 139 5.05 -15.82 -4.81
N ASP A 140 4.46 -15.80 -6.00
CA ASP A 140 3.19 -15.18 -6.31
C ASP A 140 2.13 -16.26 -6.48
N ASP A 141 1.54 -16.63 -5.36
CA ASP A 141 0.43 -17.56 -5.32
C ASP A 141 -0.87 -16.74 -5.29
N PRO A 142 -1.79 -16.92 -6.27
CA PRO A 142 -3.07 -16.22 -6.30
C PRO A 142 -3.93 -16.43 -5.05
N SER A 143 -3.69 -17.51 -4.30
CA SER A 143 -4.37 -17.77 -3.03
C SER A 143 -3.78 -17.00 -1.85
N THR A 144 -2.68 -16.26 -2.07
CA THR A 144 -1.93 -15.56 -1.03
C THR A 144 -2.03 -14.07 -1.26
N ARG A 145 -2.67 -13.37 -0.30
CA ARG A 145 -2.77 -11.91 -0.33
C ARG A 145 -1.41 -11.31 0.03
N ARG A 146 -1.09 -10.12 -0.49
CA ARG A 146 0.05 -9.30 -0.09
C ARG A 146 -0.38 -7.84 0.15
N CYS A 147 0.60 -6.94 0.30
CA CYS A 147 0.36 -5.51 0.49
C CYS A 147 -0.40 -4.85 -0.67
N HIS A 148 -0.21 -5.30 -1.91
CA HIS A 148 -0.94 -4.80 -3.09
C HIS A 148 -2.43 -5.12 -2.99
N GLU A 149 -2.77 -6.38 -2.74
CA GLU A 149 -4.16 -6.85 -2.67
C GLU A 149 -4.88 -6.26 -1.45
N TRP A 150 -4.16 -6.08 -0.33
CA TRP A 150 -4.67 -5.33 0.82
C TRP A 150 -4.94 -3.85 0.47
N THR A 151 -4.02 -3.19 -0.22
CA THR A 151 -4.16 -1.79 -0.63
C THR A 151 -5.31 -1.61 -1.62
N PHE A 152 -5.45 -2.52 -2.59
CA PHE A 152 -6.54 -2.50 -3.55
C PHE A 152 -7.90 -2.67 -2.88
N GLU A 153 -8.02 -3.61 -1.94
CA GLU A 153 -9.25 -3.80 -1.17
C GLU A 153 -9.60 -2.53 -0.37
N LEU A 154 -8.59 -1.89 0.24
CA LEU A 154 -8.79 -0.63 0.96
C LEU A 154 -9.32 0.46 0.05
N VAL A 155 -8.65 0.70 -1.07
CA VAL A 155 -9.09 1.71 -2.04
C VAL A 155 -10.50 1.41 -2.56
N THR A 156 -10.81 0.15 -2.86
CA THR A 156 -12.14 -0.27 -3.29
C THR A 156 -13.20 0.06 -2.23
N ARG A 157 -12.95 -0.25 -0.95
CA ARG A 157 -13.86 0.10 0.15
C ARG A 157 -14.02 1.60 0.32
N LEU A 158 -12.95 2.38 0.16
CA LEU A 158 -13.01 3.85 0.26
C LEU A 158 -13.85 4.46 -0.87
N VAL A 159 -13.79 3.89 -2.08
CA VAL A 159 -14.65 4.30 -3.20
C VAL A 159 -16.11 3.94 -2.93
N GLN A 160 -16.37 2.70 -2.53
CA GLN A 160 -17.73 2.19 -2.26
C GLN A 160 -18.42 2.94 -1.11
N SER A 161 -17.65 3.41 -0.12
CA SER A 161 -18.14 4.23 0.99
C SER A 161 -18.16 5.73 0.70
N HIS A 162 -17.84 6.15 -0.53
CA HIS A 162 -17.74 7.54 -0.97
C HIS A 162 -16.75 8.41 -0.16
N LEU A 163 -15.80 7.78 0.52
CA LEU A 163 -14.74 8.45 1.29
C LEU A 163 -13.60 8.95 0.38
N LEU A 164 -13.37 8.26 -0.74
CA LEU A 164 -12.36 8.64 -1.73
C LEU A 164 -13.02 9.03 -3.04
N ARG A 165 -12.78 10.27 -3.48
CA ARG A 165 -13.29 10.83 -4.74
C ARG A 165 -12.20 10.78 -5.82
N GLY A 166 -12.60 10.70 -7.09
CA GLY A 166 -11.70 10.65 -8.24
C GLY A 166 -11.84 9.36 -9.01
N ASN A 167 -10.74 8.89 -9.63
CA ASN A 167 -10.71 7.61 -10.35
C ASN A 167 -9.58 6.69 -9.83
N PRO A 168 -9.62 6.33 -8.53
CA PRO A 168 -8.53 5.61 -7.90
C PRO A 168 -8.30 4.22 -8.49
N LEU A 169 -9.37 3.53 -8.90
CA LEU A 169 -9.27 2.16 -9.44
C LEU A 169 -8.59 2.14 -10.81
N ALA A 170 -8.83 3.14 -11.66
CA ALA A 170 -8.10 3.26 -12.92
C ALA A 170 -6.61 3.53 -12.69
N THR A 171 -6.25 4.40 -11.72
CA THR A 171 -4.86 4.64 -11.36
C THR A 171 -4.20 3.38 -10.82
N LEU A 172 -4.86 2.64 -9.91
CA LEU A 172 -4.34 1.37 -9.40
C LEU A 172 -4.11 0.36 -10.52
N LYS A 173 -5.04 0.26 -11.48
CA LYS A 173 -4.89 -0.61 -12.64
C LYS A 173 -3.66 -0.23 -13.47
N GLN A 174 -3.50 1.06 -13.78
CA GLN A 174 -2.36 1.55 -14.54
C GLN A 174 -1.02 1.22 -13.86
N VAL A 175 -0.92 1.42 -12.55
CA VAL A 175 0.29 1.10 -11.78
C VAL A 175 0.54 -0.41 -11.76
N THR A 176 -0.51 -1.22 -11.56
CA THR A 176 -0.42 -2.69 -11.61
C THR A 176 0.10 -3.19 -12.96
N ASP A 177 -0.45 -2.66 -14.05
CA ASP A 177 -0.07 -3.06 -15.41
C ASP A 177 1.42 -2.72 -15.66
N ALA A 178 1.87 -1.52 -15.26
CA ALA A 178 3.26 -1.09 -15.41
C ALA A 178 4.24 -1.94 -14.59
N GLU A 179 3.91 -2.27 -13.34
CA GLU A 179 4.75 -3.15 -12.52
C GLU A 179 4.81 -4.58 -13.08
N THR A 180 3.70 -5.07 -13.62
CA THR A 180 3.64 -6.38 -14.25
C THR A 180 4.59 -6.45 -15.44
N GLU A 181 4.63 -5.41 -16.27
CA GLU A 181 5.56 -5.29 -17.38
C GLU A 181 7.02 -5.21 -16.92
N GLU A 182 7.32 -4.42 -15.88
CA GLU A 182 8.67 -4.32 -15.31
C GLU A 182 9.18 -5.69 -14.80
N LEU A 183 8.33 -6.43 -14.11
CA LEU A 183 8.67 -7.77 -13.60
C LEU A 183 8.84 -8.78 -14.75
N ALA A 184 7.98 -8.72 -15.77
CA ALA A 184 8.13 -9.56 -16.97
C ALA A 184 9.52 -9.38 -17.59
N ASN A 185 9.93 -8.12 -17.75
CA ASN A 185 11.23 -7.75 -18.29
C ASN A 185 12.38 -8.18 -17.37
N MET A 186 12.26 -7.97 -16.05
CA MET A 186 13.29 -8.33 -15.07
C MET A 186 13.60 -9.82 -15.03
N TYR A 187 12.57 -10.67 -15.15
CA TYR A 187 12.71 -12.12 -15.07
C TYR A 187 12.75 -12.81 -16.44
N ASN A 188 12.65 -12.05 -17.54
CA ASN A 188 12.49 -12.57 -18.90
C ASN A 188 11.33 -13.57 -18.99
N TRP A 189 10.20 -13.23 -18.37
CA TRP A 189 8.98 -14.04 -18.37
C TRP A 189 7.98 -13.51 -19.40
N PRO A 190 7.20 -14.37 -20.07
CA PRO A 190 6.10 -13.91 -20.90
C PRO A 190 5.10 -13.09 -20.06
N ILE A 191 4.68 -11.91 -20.52
CA ILE A 191 3.66 -11.11 -19.83
C ILE A 191 2.40 -11.93 -19.56
N GLN A 192 1.99 -12.78 -20.50
CA GLN A 192 0.82 -13.66 -20.34
C GLN A 192 0.96 -14.62 -19.15
N TYR A 193 2.18 -15.06 -18.84
CA TYR A 193 2.45 -15.89 -17.67
C TYR A 193 2.18 -15.10 -16.37
N LEU A 194 2.61 -13.84 -16.32
CA LEU A 194 2.32 -12.96 -15.19
C LEU A 194 0.84 -12.59 -15.15
N THR A 195 0.20 -12.19 -16.25
CA THR A 195 -1.23 -11.86 -16.27
C THR A 195 -2.14 -13.05 -15.90
N GLN A 196 -1.73 -14.28 -16.17
CA GLN A 196 -2.47 -15.47 -15.75
C GLN A 196 -2.30 -15.78 -14.26
N LYS A 197 -1.11 -15.51 -13.71
CA LYS A 197 -0.79 -15.67 -12.27
C LYS A 197 -1.24 -14.48 -11.43
N TRP A 198 -1.37 -13.33 -12.08
CA TRP A 198 -1.78 -12.04 -11.57
C TRP A 198 -2.85 -11.53 -12.51
N PRO A 199 -4.06 -12.12 -12.50
CA PRO A 199 -5.17 -11.52 -13.21
C PRO A 199 -5.26 -10.10 -12.68
N GLY A 200 -5.04 -9.12 -13.57
CA GLY A 200 -5.09 -7.72 -13.22
C GLY A 200 -6.33 -7.48 -12.35
N LEU A 201 -6.16 -6.65 -11.31
CA LEU A 201 -7.21 -6.43 -10.32
C LEU A 201 -8.54 -6.18 -11.05
N PRO A 202 -9.62 -6.92 -10.74
CA PRO A 202 -10.85 -6.84 -11.51
C PRO A 202 -11.31 -5.38 -11.52
N VAL A 203 -11.38 -4.80 -12.73
CA VAL A 203 -11.70 -3.37 -12.94
C VAL A 203 -13.21 -3.14 -12.99
N GLU A 204 -14.02 -4.18 -12.78
CA GLU A 204 -15.47 -4.04 -12.78
C GLU A 204 -15.94 -3.72 -11.36
N VAL A 205 -16.27 -2.44 -11.14
CA VAL A 205 -17.07 -1.95 -10.01
C VAL A 205 -18.30 -1.26 -10.55
#